data_AF-A0A0P0YWU9-F1
#
_entry.id   AF-A0A0P0YWU9-F1
#
_cell.length_a   1.000
_cell.length_b   1.000
_cell.length_c   1.000
_cell.angle_alpha   90.00
_cell.angle_beta   90.00
_cell.angle_gamma   90.00
#
_symmetry.space_group_name_H-M   'P 1'
#
loop_
_entity.id
_entity.type
_entity.pdbx_description
1 polymer ?
#
loop_
_entity_poly.entity_id
_entity_poly.type
_entity_poly.pdbx_seq_one_letter_code
_entity_poly.pdbx_strand_id
1 'polypeptide(L)'
;MISLGTIIYALVALAGGAWGAKLAKANVTHGLLAVAASMIVGLGLQLMGQSIIVIGAAQVVVTLLVAIALGMNFRQAAIVLVVSQVLSFVVAFLINFFLGLESSLTRSEAPRS
;
A
#
# COMPACT_ATOMS: atom_id res chain seq x y z
N MET A 1 11.87 10.61 -6.97
CA MET A 1 11.18 11.79 -6.38
C MET A 1 10.08 11.28 -5.48
N ILE A 2 10.13 11.54 -4.17
CA ILE A 2 9.06 11.13 -3.24
C ILE A 2 7.91 12.11 -3.43
N SER A 3 6.82 11.66 -4.05
CA SER A 3 5.62 12.48 -4.24
C SER A 3 4.72 12.43 -3.01
N LEU A 4 3.85 13.44 -2.84
CA LEU A 4 2.82 13.43 -1.80
C LEU A 4 1.94 12.16 -1.88
N GLY A 5 1.64 11.70 -3.09
CA GLY A 5 0.91 10.45 -3.31
C GLY A 5 1.64 9.21 -2.80
N THR A 6 2.98 9.19 -2.87
CA THR A 6 3.79 8.09 -2.31
C THR A 6 3.71 8.04 -0.79
N ILE A 7 3.69 9.22 -0.14
CA ILE A 7 3.55 9.34 1.32
C ILE A 7 2.15 8.91 1.77
N ILE A 8 1.10 9.39 1.09
CA ILE A 8 -0.29 8.99 1.38
C ILE A 8 -0.46 7.48 1.20
N TYR A 9 0.07 6.92 0.11
CA TYR A 9 0.04 5.49 -0.14
C TYR A 9 0.76 4.70 0.96
N ALA A 10 1.89 5.21 1.46
CA ALA A 10 2.64 4.59 2.55
C ALA A 10 1.86 4.56 3.87
N LEU A 11 1.25 5.70 4.25
CA LEU A 11 0.45 5.78 5.47
C LEU A 11 -0.77 4.85 5.41
N VAL A 12 -1.41 4.77 4.24
CA VAL A 12 -2.56 3.88 4.02
C VAL A 12 -2.15 2.42 4.02
N ALA A 13 -1.03 2.06 3.38
CA ALA A 13 -0.52 0.70 3.42
C ALA A 13 -0.22 0.25 4.85
N LEU A 14 0.43 1.11 5.65
CA LEU A 14 0.69 0.86 7.08
C LEU A 14 -0.61 0.70 7.87
N ALA A 15 -1.60 1.59 7.66
CA ALA A 15 -2.91 1.47 8.29
C ALA A 15 -3.64 0.18 7.87
N GLY A 16 -3.51 -0.22 6.61
CA GLY A 16 -4.03 -1.48 6.09
C GLY A 16 -3.35 -2.70 6.72
N GLY A 17 -2.04 -2.64 6.96
CA GLY A 17 -1.31 -3.68 7.68
C GLY A 17 -1.76 -3.83 9.14
N ALA A 18 -1.96 -2.70 9.83
CA ALA A 18 -2.48 -2.67 11.20
C ALA A 18 -3.92 -3.19 11.27
N TRP A 19 -4.78 -2.78 10.33
CA TRP A 19 -6.17 -3.23 10.27
C TRP A 19 -6.26 -4.71 9.89
N GLY A 20 -5.46 -5.18 8.92
CA GLY A 20 -5.37 -6.58 8.55
C GLY A 20 -4.96 -7.46 9.73
N ALA A 21 -4.01 -7.02 10.56
CA ALA A 21 -3.61 -7.74 11.75
C ALA A 21 -4.74 -7.79 12.79
N LYS A 22 -5.48 -6.68 12.97
CA LYS A 22 -6.66 -6.64 13.85
C LYS A 22 -7.74 -7.60 13.39
N LEU A 23 -8.03 -7.68 12.09
CA LEU A 23 -8.99 -8.62 11.50
C LEU A 23 -8.52 -10.08 11.64
N ALA A 24 -7.22 -10.32 11.51
CA ALA A 24 -6.60 -11.64 11.67
C ALA A 24 -6.46 -12.09 13.14
N LYS A 25 -6.91 -11.28 14.11
CA LYS A 25 -6.68 -11.47 15.55
C LYS A 25 -5.20 -11.68 15.90
N ALA A 26 -4.32 -11.01 15.15
CA ALA A 26 -2.87 -11.01 15.35
C ALA A 26 -2.42 -9.73 16.04
N ASN A 27 -1.15 -9.68 16.44
CA ASN A 27 -0.58 -8.48 17.01
C ASN A 27 -0.45 -7.38 15.93
N VAL A 28 -1.07 -6.22 16.19
CA VAL A 28 -1.13 -5.08 15.27
C VAL A 28 0.26 -4.59 14.89
N THR A 29 1.20 -4.59 15.84
CA THR A 29 2.58 -4.16 15.57
C THR A 29 3.28 -5.07 14.57
N HIS A 30 2.93 -6.36 14.53
CA HIS A 30 3.56 -7.32 13.64
C HIS A 30 3.11 -7.11 12.20
N GLY A 31 1.81 -6.85 12.00
CA GLY A 31 1.28 -6.49 10.68
C GLY A 31 1.81 -5.14 10.18
N LEU A 32 1.94 -4.15 11.08
CA LEU A 32 2.54 -2.86 10.75
C LEU A 32 4.00 -3.01 10.30
N LEU A 33 4.81 -3.75 11.06
CA LEU A 33 6.22 -3.99 10.75
C LEU A 33 6.42 -4.80 9.47
N ALA A 34 5.58 -5.81 9.22
CA ALA A 34 5.63 -6.59 7.99
C ALA A 34 5.39 -5.70 6.76
N VAL A 35 4.38 -4.83 6.81
CA VAL A 35 4.10 -3.90 5.71
C VAL A 35 5.21 -2.84 5.59
N ALA A 36 5.68 -2.26 6.69
CA ALA A 36 6.80 -1.31 6.69
C ALA A 36 8.06 -1.89 6.04
N ALA A 37 8.42 -3.13 6.37
CA ALA A 37 9.56 -3.82 5.79
C ALA A 37 9.38 -4.03 4.27
N SER A 38 8.19 -4.44 3.85
CA SER A 38 7.87 -4.60 2.42
C SER A 38 7.98 -3.29 1.65
N MET A 39 7.61 -2.16 2.25
CA MET A 39 7.74 -0.84 1.65
C MET A 39 9.20 -0.43 1.47
N ILE A 40 10.04 -0.65 2.48
CA ILE A 40 11.48 -0.34 2.39
C ILE A 40 12.13 -1.14 1.26
N VAL A 41 11.81 -2.43 1.16
CA VAL A 41 12.32 -3.28 0.07
C VAL A 41 11.78 -2.83 -1.29
N GLY A 42 10.49 -2.51 -1.38
CA GLY A 42 9.89 -2.02 -2.63
C GLY A 42 10.52 -0.71 -3.12
N LEU A 43 10.77 0.23 -2.21
CA LEU A 43 11.49 1.47 -2.51
C LEU A 43 12.93 1.20 -2.94
N GLY A 44 13.64 0.29 -2.25
CA GLY A 44 15.00 -0.11 -2.63
C GLY A 44 15.06 -0.68 -4.05
N LEU A 45 14.14 -1.59 -4.40
CA LEU A 45 14.05 -2.16 -5.74
C LEU A 45 13.67 -1.12 -6.80
N GLN A 46 12.79 -0.17 -6.46
CA GLN A 46 12.44 0.92 -7.36
C GLN A 46 13.63 1.85 -7.64
N LEU A 47 14.46 2.15 -6.63
CA LEU A 47 15.69 2.92 -6.79
C LEU A 47 16.73 2.20 -7.65
N MET A 48 16.71 0.87 -7.65
CA MET A 48 17.54 0.04 -8.53
C MET A 48 17.00 -0.06 -9.97
N GLY A 49 15.90 0.62 -10.29
CA GLY A 49 15.29 0.59 -11.63
C GLY A 49 14.61 -0.73 -11.98
N GLN A 50 14.23 -1.54 -10.99
CA GLN A 50 13.52 -2.80 -11.24
C GLN A 50 12.10 -2.56 -11.74
N SER A 51 11.59 -3.56 -12.48
CA SER A 51 10.23 -3.49 -13.02
C SER A 51 9.17 -3.52 -11.90
N ILE A 52 8.01 -2.93 -12.18
CA ILE A 52 6.86 -2.90 -11.27
C ILE A 52 6.42 -4.32 -10.85
N ILE A 53 6.52 -5.29 -11.75
CA ILE A 53 6.17 -6.70 -11.48
C ILE A 53 7.12 -7.28 -10.41
N VAL A 54 8.42 -7.03 -10.55
CA VAL A 54 9.44 -7.50 -9.60
C VAL A 54 9.26 -6.83 -8.24
N ILE A 55 8.99 -5.53 -8.21
CA ILE A 55 8.71 -4.78 -6.97
C ILE A 55 7.47 -5.35 -6.26
N GLY A 56 6.39 -5.60 -7.00
CA GLY A 56 5.16 -6.17 -6.44
C GLY A 56 5.36 -7.57 -5.88
N ALA A 57 6.06 -8.44 -6.62
CA ALA A 57 6.38 -9.79 -6.15
C ALA A 57 7.25 -9.76 -4.89
N ALA A 58 8.26 -8.90 -4.84
CA ALA A 58 9.10 -8.73 -3.67
C ALA A 58 8.31 -8.22 -2.46
N GLN A 59 7.39 -7.27 -2.64
CA GLN A 59 6.53 -6.80 -1.54
C GLN A 59 5.67 -7.92 -0.96
N VAL A 60 5.11 -8.78 -1.81
CA VAL A 60 4.31 -9.93 -1.36
C VAL A 60 5.17 -10.89 -0.54
N VAL A 61 6.32 -11.28 -1.09
CA VAL A 61 7.25 -12.22 -0.44
C VAL A 61 7.76 -11.67 0.89
N VAL A 62 8.22 -10.42 0.91
CA VAL A 62 8.75 -9.79 2.13
C VAL A 62 7.68 -9.66 3.21
N THR A 63 6.46 -9.25 2.85
CA THR A 63 5.36 -9.12 3.82
C THR A 63 5.08 -10.48 4.48
N LEU A 64 5.02 -11.56 3.69
CA LEU A 64 4.80 -12.90 4.21
C LEU A 64 5.97 -13.38 5.09
N LEU A 65 7.21 -13.23 4.62
CA LEU A 65 8.40 -13.67 5.35
C LEU A 65 8.56 -12.92 6.68
N VAL A 66 8.38 -11.60 6.69
CA VAL A 66 8.50 -10.79 7.91
C VAL A 66 7.35 -11.08 8.87
N ALA A 67 6.12 -11.23 8.37
CA ALA A 67 4.99 -11.60 9.23
C ALA A 67 5.20 -12.98 9.90
N ILE A 68 5.71 -13.97 9.16
CA ILE A 68 6.03 -15.30 9.70
C ILE A 68 7.21 -15.22 10.68
N ALA A 69 8.26 -14.48 10.36
CA ALA A 69 9.42 -14.28 11.25
C ALA A 69 9.04 -13.60 12.58
N LEU A 70 8.02 -12.74 12.56
CA LEU A 70 7.45 -12.12 13.76
C LEU A 70 6.49 -13.06 14.52
N GLY A 71 6.23 -14.27 14.02
CA GLY A 71 5.42 -15.29 14.71
C GLY A 71 3.93 -15.29 14.32
N MET A 72 3.57 -14.65 13.20
CA MET A 72 2.21 -14.75 12.66
C MET A 72 2.03 -16.06 11.90
N ASN A 73 0.86 -16.69 12.06
CA ASN A 73 0.50 -17.85 11.25
C ASN A 73 0.30 -17.43 9.78
N PHE A 74 0.54 -18.35 8.83
CA PHE A 74 0.40 -18.08 7.40
C PHE A 74 -0.95 -17.47 7.02
N ARG A 75 -2.05 -17.96 7.62
CA ARG A 75 -3.39 -17.39 7.43
C ARG A 75 -3.48 -15.93 7.85
N GLN A 76 -2.84 -15.55 8.96
CA GLN A 76 -2.85 -14.17 9.45
C GLN A 76 -2.02 -13.26 8.57
N ALA A 77 -0.84 -13.72 8.13
CA ALA A 77 0.02 -13.01 7.19
C ALA A 77 -0.69 -12.75 5.84
N ALA A 78 -1.41 -13.75 5.32
CA ALA A 78 -2.20 -13.62 4.10
C ALA A 78 -3.32 -12.58 4.26
N ILE A 79 -4.03 -12.58 5.39
CA ILE A 79 -5.07 -11.57 5.66
C ILE A 79 -4.46 -10.15 5.71
N VAL A 80 -3.32 -9.98 6.40
CA VAL A 80 -2.62 -8.69 6.44
C VAL A 80 -2.29 -8.19 5.05
N LEU A 81 -1.71 -9.06 4.22
CA LEU A 81 -1.33 -8.74 2.85
C LEU A 81 -2.52 -8.35 1.97
N VAL A 82 -3.60 -9.13 2.03
CA VAL A 82 -4.80 -8.85 1.23
C VAL A 82 -5.45 -7.54 1.68
N VAL A 83 -5.61 -7.33 2.98
CA VAL A 83 -6.22 -6.11 3.51
C VAL A 83 -5.37 -4.88 3.17
N SER A 84 -4.04 -4.97 3.31
CA SER A 84 -3.16 -3.85 2.94
C SER A 84 -3.29 -3.51 1.46
N GLN A 85 -3.35 -4.50 0.57
CA GLN A 85 -3.47 -4.22 -0.86
C GLN A 85 -4.84 -3.70 -1.26
N VAL A 86 -5.92 -4.26 -0.69
CA VAL A 86 -7.27 -3.77 -0.96
C VAL A 86 -7.42 -2.32 -0.51
N LEU A 87 -6.91 -1.94 0.67
CA LEU A 87 -6.93 -0.53 1.10
C LEU A 87 -6.13 0.37 0.16
N SER A 88 -4.95 -0.08 -0.24
CA SER A 88 -4.11 0.66 -1.18
C SER A 88 -4.80 0.88 -2.53
N PHE A 89 -5.50 -0.12 -3.07
CA PHE A 89 -6.29 0.03 -4.30
C PHE A 89 -7.47 0.98 -4.12
N VAL A 90 -8.21 0.87 -3.00
CA VAL A 90 -9.33 1.77 -2.71
C VAL A 90 -8.86 3.22 -2.64
N VAL A 91 -7.75 3.49 -1.96
CA VAL A 91 -7.22 4.85 -1.86
C VAL A 91 -6.67 5.33 -3.20
N ALA A 92 -5.95 4.49 -3.94
CA ALA A 92 -5.49 4.85 -5.28
C ALA A 92 -6.67 5.20 -6.19
N PHE A 93 -7.76 4.44 -6.12
CA PHE A 93 -9.00 4.73 -6.84
C PHE A 93 -9.59 6.07 -6.41
N LEU A 94 -9.74 6.32 -5.10
CA LEU A 94 -10.30 7.58 -4.59
C LEU A 94 -9.45 8.78 -5.01
N ILE A 95 -8.12 8.71 -4.93
CA ILE A 95 -7.23 9.80 -5.35
C ILE A 95 -7.42 10.09 -6.84
N ASN A 96 -7.42 9.07 -7.70
CA ASN A 96 -7.62 9.25 -9.13
C ASN A 96 -9.04 9.76 -9.46
N PHE A 97 -10.05 9.32 -8.72
CA PHE A 97 -11.44 9.76 -8.89
C PHE A 97 -11.61 11.24 -8.53
N PHE A 98 -11.10 11.68 -7.38
CA PHE A 98 -11.20 13.07 -6.94
C PHE A 98 -10.39 14.01 -7.84
N LEU A 99 -9.16 13.65 -8.22
CA LEU A 99 -8.37 14.43 -9.18
C LEU A 99 -9.02 14.48 -10.58
N GLY A 100 -9.65 13.38 -11.00
CA GLY A 100 -10.41 13.31 -12.25
C GLY A 100 -11.67 14.18 -12.23
N LEU A 101 -12.39 14.23 -11.10
CA LEU A 101 -13.54 15.13 -10.91
C LEU A 101 -13.11 16.59 -10.89
N GLU A 102 -12.05 16.92 -10.15
CA GLU A 102 -11.54 18.28 -10.03
C GLU A 102 -11.16 18.82 -11.41
N SER A 103 -10.34 18.09 -12.17
CA SER A 103 -9.96 18.48 -13.54
C SER A 103 -11.15 18.59 -14.51
N SER A 104 -12.23 17.83 -14.29
CA SER A 104 -13.45 17.94 -15.11
C SER A 104 -14.28 19.17 -14.76
N LEU A 105 -14.36 19.53 -13.47
CA LEU A 105 -15.05 20.73 -12.98
C LEU A 105 -14.31 22.01 -13.40
N THR A 106 -12.99 22.07 -13.24
CA THR A 106 -12.20 23.25 -13.64
C THR A 106 -12.22 23.47 -15.16
N ARG A 107 -12.29 22.39 -15.96
CA ARG A 107 -12.40 22.48 -17.42
C ARG A 107 -13.77 22.93 -17.89
N SER A 108 -14.81 22.73 -17.07
CA SER A 108 -16.18 23.18 -17.36
C SER A 108 -16.41 24.66 -17.03
N GLU A 109 -15.58 25.25 -16.17
CA GLU A 109 -15.61 26.69 -15.83
C GLU A 109 -14.73 27.56 -16.75
N ALA A 110 -13.89 26.97 -17.60
CA ALA A 110 -13.16 27.72 -18.60
C ALA A 110 -14.16 28.36 -19.58
N PRO A 111 -14.19 29.71 -19.72
CA PRO A 111 -15.18 30.37 -20.55
C PRO A 111 -15.06 29.87 -21.99
N ARG A 112 -16.17 29.35 -22.52
CA ARG A 112 -16.34 29.14 -23.95
C ARG A 112 -16.33 30.53 -24.59
N SER A 113 -15.17 30.94 -25.10
CA SER A 113 -15.01 32.10 -25.99
C SER A 113 -15.84 31.89 -27.26
#